data_AF-A0A966MRW3-F1
#
_entry.id   AF-A0A966MRW3-F1
#
_cell.length_a   1.000
_cell.length_b   1.000
_cell.length_c   1.000
_cell.angle_alpha   90.00
_cell.angle_beta   90.00
_cell.angle_gamma   90.00
#
_symmetry.space_group_name_H-M   'P 1'
#
loop_
_entity.id
_entity.type
_entity.pdbx_description
1 polymer ?
#
loop_
_entity_poly.entity_id
_entity_poly.type
_entity_poly.pdbx_seq_one_letter_code
_entity_poly.pdbx_strand_id
1 'polypeptide(L)'
;MKKITKTILTQALFAGFFSSVTIGILTLLTYKTTLGLFLTASFGSSMVLLFGYPESPFAQPKNVFFGHLITALVGILFVNFIPLPIYINIALAVGIGIFLMIIFDITHPPAGGNPIIVIIASTSYEYL
;
A
#
# COMPACT_ATOMS: atom_id res chain seq x y z
N MET A 1 -12.18 -15.19 21.97
CA MET A 1 -11.47 -13.90 21.84
C MET A 1 -10.24 -13.93 22.75
N LYS A 2 -9.07 -13.42 22.30
CA LYS A 2 -7.88 -13.32 23.18
C LYS A 2 -8.21 -12.39 24.36
N LYS A 3 -7.83 -12.76 25.58
CA LYS A 3 -7.88 -11.84 26.72
C LYS A 3 -6.92 -10.67 26.46
N ILE A 4 -7.35 -9.44 26.72
CA ILE A 4 -6.50 -8.25 26.60
C ILE A 4 -5.47 -8.30 27.71
N THR A 5 -4.21 -8.55 27.35
CA THR A 5 -3.07 -8.50 28.26
C THR A 5 -2.40 -7.14 28.17
N LYS A 6 -1.58 -6.77 29.17
CA LYS A 6 -0.79 -5.53 29.15
C LYS A 6 0.05 -5.43 27.87
N THR A 7 0.69 -6.53 27.45
CA THR A 7 1.50 -6.58 26.23
C THR A 7 0.69 -6.26 24.97
N ILE A 8 -0.48 -6.89 24.80
CA ILE A 8 -1.37 -6.63 23.66
C ILE A 8 -1.85 -5.19 23.67
N LEU A 9 -2.22 -4.66 24.84
CA LEU A 9 -2.67 -3.29 24.99
C LEU A 9 -1.56 -2.30 24.62
N THR A 10 -0.34 -2.51 25.10
CA THR A 10 0.82 -1.69 24.76
C THR A 10 1.06 -1.73 23.25
N GLN A 11 1.14 -2.91 22.63
CA GLN A 11 1.30 -3.06 21.18
C GLN A 11 0.20 -2.32 20.40
N ALA A 12 -1.07 -2.45 20.81
CA ALA A 12 -2.19 -1.78 20.15
C ALA A 12 -2.12 -0.24 20.27
N LEU A 13 -1.72 0.28 21.44
CA LEU A 13 -1.53 1.72 21.65
C LEU A 13 -0.39 2.28 20.80
N PHE A 14 0.74 1.57 20.75
CA PHE A 14 1.87 1.92 19.89
C PHE A 14 1.45 1.93 18.42
N ALA A 15 0.81 0.86 17.95
CA ALA A 15 0.33 0.76 16.59
C ALA A 15 -0.66 1.89 16.26
N GLY A 16 -1.66 2.12 17.10
CA GLY A 16 -2.67 3.16 16.89
C GLY A 16 -2.06 4.57 16.84
N PHE A 17 -1.14 4.88 17.75
CA PHE A 17 -0.51 6.20 17.82
C PHE A 17 0.35 6.48 16.59
N PHE A 18 1.30 5.60 16.27
CA PHE A 18 2.21 5.83 15.13
C PHE A 18 1.48 5.75 13.78
N SER A 19 0.45 4.91 13.66
CA SER A 19 -0.42 4.90 12.47
C SER A 19 -1.13 6.25 12.31
N SER A 20 -1.71 6.79 13.37
CA SER A 20 -2.42 8.07 13.34
C SER A 20 -1.50 9.22 12.96
N VAL A 21 -0.29 9.27 13.54
CA VAL A 21 0.71 10.28 13.19
C VAL A 21 1.12 10.16 11.73
N THR A 22 1.45 8.95 11.26
CA THR A 22 1.92 8.72 9.89
C THR A 22 0.83 9.05 8.87
N ILE A 23 -0.38 8.51 9.03
CA ILE A 23 -1.51 8.80 8.14
C ILE A 23 -1.90 10.28 8.23
N GLY A 24 -1.84 10.89 9.42
CA GLY A 24 -2.08 12.33 9.59
C GLY A 24 -1.12 13.18 8.78
N ILE A 25 0.18 12.86 8.79
CA ILE A 25 1.19 13.55 7.97
C ILE A 25 0.92 13.34 6.48
N LEU A 26 0.68 12.11 6.03
CA LEU A 26 0.40 11.81 4.61
C LEU A 26 -0.89 12.50 4.13
N THR A 27 -1.89 12.60 5.00
CA THR A 27 -3.13 13.34 4.75
C THR A 27 -2.85 14.84 4.60
N LEU A 28 -2.06 15.43 5.49
CA LEU A 28 -1.66 16.84 5.38
C LEU A 28 -0.89 17.09 4.08
N LEU A 29 0.07 16.25 3.74
CA LEU A 29 0.81 16.37 2.48
C LEU A 29 -0.11 16.29 1.27
N THR A 30 -1.04 15.34 1.25
CA THR A 30 -2.01 15.17 0.15
C THR A 30 -2.96 16.36 0.01
N TYR A 31 -3.52 16.88 1.10
CA TYR A 31 -4.59 17.88 1.04
C TYR A 31 -4.13 19.34 1.22
N LYS A 32 -2.90 19.58 1.67
CA LYS A 32 -2.37 20.93 1.96
C LYS A 32 -1.16 21.30 1.12
N THR A 33 -0.68 20.44 0.25
CA THR A 33 0.41 20.75 -0.67
C THR A 33 -0.01 20.49 -2.12
N THR A 34 0.71 21.08 -3.06
CA THR A 34 0.55 20.81 -4.50
C THR A 34 1.54 19.75 -4.99
N LEU A 35 2.14 18.99 -4.08
CA LEU A 35 3.22 18.04 -4.39
C LEU A 35 2.69 16.69 -4.91
N GLY A 36 1.37 16.47 -4.93
CA GLY A 36 0.74 15.25 -5.45
C GLY A 36 0.05 14.41 -4.37
N LEU A 37 -0.22 13.15 -4.71
CA LEU A 37 -0.95 12.21 -3.85
C LEU A 37 0.04 11.44 -2.95
N PHE A 38 0.08 11.77 -1.66
CA PHE A 38 0.93 11.08 -0.68
C PHE A 38 0.19 9.98 0.09
N LEU A 39 -1.14 10.00 0.09
CA LEU A 39 -1.97 9.06 0.81
C LEU A 39 -2.67 8.12 -0.16
N THR A 40 -2.53 6.82 0.08
CA THR A 40 -3.31 5.79 -0.61
C THR A 40 -3.91 4.80 0.39
N ALA A 41 -5.04 4.18 0.02
CA ALA A 41 -5.78 3.25 0.88
C ALA A 41 -4.93 2.07 1.37
N SER A 42 -3.97 1.62 0.55
CA SER A 42 -3.06 0.52 0.91
C SER A 42 -2.16 0.86 2.09
N PHE A 43 -1.84 2.15 2.34
CA PHE A 43 -1.04 2.52 3.50
C PHE A 43 -1.74 2.24 4.83
N GLY A 44 -3.08 2.19 4.86
CA GLY A 44 -3.80 1.76 6.06
C GLY A 44 -3.40 0.35 6.50
N SER A 45 -3.35 -0.61 5.57
CA SER A 45 -2.90 -1.97 5.86
C SER A 45 -1.37 -2.07 6.01
N SER A 46 -0.58 -1.18 5.38
CA SER A 46 0.85 -1.05 5.67
C SER A 46 1.11 -0.68 7.12
N MET A 47 0.32 0.23 7.70
CA MET A 47 0.45 0.63 9.11
C MET A 47 0.20 -0.55 10.06
N VAL A 48 -0.74 -1.43 9.72
CA VAL A 48 -0.99 -2.67 10.48
C VAL A 48 0.25 -3.54 10.55
N LEU A 49 0.97 -3.71 9.43
CA LEU A 49 2.22 -4.48 9.43
C LEU A 49 3.35 -3.72 10.10
N LEU A 50 3.58 -2.47 9.74
CA LEU A 50 4.74 -1.70 10.21
C LEU A 50 4.73 -1.45 11.71
N PHE A 51 3.58 -1.14 12.29
CA PHE A 51 3.50 -0.81 13.72
C PHE A 51 2.77 -1.87 14.54
N GLY A 52 1.92 -2.67 13.92
CA GLY A 52 1.23 -3.78 14.59
C GLY A 52 2.03 -5.07 14.60
N TYR A 53 2.80 -5.37 13.54
CA TYR A 53 3.54 -6.62 13.37
C TYR A 53 4.92 -6.38 12.73
N PRO A 54 5.78 -5.52 13.32
CA PRO A 54 7.06 -5.11 12.74
C PRO A 54 8.03 -6.28 12.48
N GLU A 55 7.87 -7.38 13.23
CA GLU A 55 8.64 -8.62 13.06
C GLU A 55 8.30 -9.38 11.77
N SER A 56 7.22 -9.01 11.09
CA SER A 56 6.83 -9.64 9.83
C SER A 56 7.92 -9.48 8.77
N PRO A 57 8.28 -10.56 8.04
CA PRO A 57 9.18 -10.44 6.90
C PRO A 57 8.59 -9.54 5.80
N PHE A 58 7.27 -9.37 5.76
CA PHE A 58 6.60 -8.48 4.81
C PHE A 58 6.60 -7.00 5.24
N ALA A 59 7.00 -6.69 6.49
CA ALA A 59 7.11 -5.33 7.00
C ALA A 59 8.49 -4.70 6.77
N GLN A 60 9.43 -5.43 6.16
CA GLN A 60 10.79 -4.93 5.95
C GLN A 60 10.79 -3.70 5.01
N PRO A 61 11.63 -2.68 5.27
CA PRO A 61 11.62 -1.43 4.49
C PRO A 61 11.77 -1.63 2.98
N LYS A 62 12.61 -2.58 2.56
CA LYS A 62 12.77 -3.00 1.15
C LYS A 62 11.42 -3.39 0.54
N ASN A 63 10.66 -4.23 1.24
CA ASN A 63 9.42 -4.79 0.73
C ASN A 63 8.34 -3.71 0.67
N VAL A 64 8.26 -2.85 1.68
CA VAL A 64 7.30 -1.73 1.71
C VAL A 64 7.55 -0.81 0.52
N PHE A 65 8.78 -0.32 0.36
CA PHE A 65 9.11 0.63 -0.70
C PHE A 65 8.95 0.01 -2.10
N PHE A 66 9.65 -1.08 -2.38
CA PHE A 66 9.64 -1.67 -3.72
C PHE A 66 8.33 -2.38 -4.05
N GLY A 67 7.63 -2.92 -3.05
CA GLY A 67 6.30 -3.50 -3.22
C GLY A 67 5.30 -2.46 -3.69
N HIS A 68 5.23 -1.29 -3.05
CA HIS A 68 4.34 -0.22 -3.50
C HIS A 68 4.74 0.35 -4.87
N LEU A 69 6.04 0.54 -5.10
CA LEU A 69 6.54 1.06 -6.36
C LEU A 69 6.21 0.13 -7.55
N ILE A 70 6.50 -1.17 -7.43
CA ILE A 70 6.29 -2.12 -8.54
C ILE A 70 4.80 -2.25 -8.87
N THR A 71 3.93 -2.29 -7.87
CA THR A 71 2.49 -2.44 -8.12
C THR A 71 1.84 -1.14 -8.59
N ALA A 72 2.32 0.02 -8.14
CA ALA A 72 1.94 1.32 -8.70
C ALA A 72 2.28 1.39 -10.19
N LEU A 73 3.52 1.03 -10.57
CA LEU A 73 3.96 1.00 -11.96
C LEU A 73 3.10 0.06 -12.81
N VAL A 74 2.77 -1.13 -12.32
CA VAL A 74 1.86 -2.05 -13.02
C VAL A 74 0.50 -1.43 -13.24
N GLY A 75 -0.10 -0.80 -12.23
CA GLY A 75 -1.38 -0.07 -12.39
C GLY A 75 -1.31 1.02 -13.46
N ILE A 76 -0.24 1.82 -13.44
CA ILE A 76 -0.02 2.92 -14.40
C ILE A 76 0.16 2.37 -15.81
N LEU A 77 0.90 1.28 -15.99
CA LEU A 77 1.06 0.65 -17.31
C LEU A 77 -0.30 0.15 -17.84
N PHE A 78 -1.11 -0.46 -16.97
CA PHE A 78 -2.42 -0.99 -17.34
C PHE A 78 -3.42 0.11 -17.72
N VAL A 79 -3.47 1.20 -16.97
CA VAL A 79 -4.40 2.29 -17.24
C VAL A 79 -4.03 3.09 -18.50
N ASN A 80 -2.75 3.19 -18.85
CA ASN A 80 -2.29 3.97 -20.00
C ASN A 80 -2.17 3.16 -21.31
N PHE A 81 -1.86 1.86 -21.25
CA PHE A 81 -1.46 1.10 -22.44
C PHE A 81 -2.30 -0.16 -22.73
N ILE A 82 -3.16 -0.60 -21.81
CA ILE A 82 -3.91 -1.85 -21.98
C ILE A 82 -5.41 -1.54 -22.21
N PRO A 83 -5.91 -1.62 -23.46
CA PRO A 83 -7.29 -1.28 -23.80
C PRO A 83 -8.25 -2.45 -23.55
N LEU A 84 -8.33 -2.90 -22.30
CA LEU A 84 -9.26 -3.96 -21.87
C LEU A 84 -10.39 -3.39 -20.99
N PRO A 85 -11.54 -4.07 -20.92
CA PRO A 85 -12.58 -3.73 -19.96
C PRO A 85 -12.02 -3.66 -18.52
N ILE A 86 -12.47 -2.67 -17.75
CA ILE A 86 -11.90 -2.33 -16.43
C ILE A 86 -11.79 -3.54 -15.48
N TYR A 87 -12.79 -4.43 -15.48
CA TYR A 87 -12.80 -5.62 -14.63
C TYR A 87 -11.72 -6.65 -15.00
N ILE A 88 -11.36 -6.76 -16.28
CA ILE A 88 -10.25 -7.60 -16.74
C ILE A 88 -8.93 -6.91 -16.43
N ASN A 89 -8.86 -5.59 -16.67
CA ASN A 89 -7.65 -4.80 -16.47
C ASN A 89 -7.18 -4.85 -15.01
N ILE A 90 -8.10 -4.63 -14.06
CA ILE A 90 -7.81 -4.72 -12.63
C ILE A 90 -7.35 -6.12 -12.22
N ALA A 91 -8.06 -7.17 -12.68
CA ALA A 91 -7.72 -8.55 -12.32
C ALA A 91 -6.30 -8.93 -12.77
N LEU A 92 -5.95 -8.59 -14.02
CA LEU A 92 -4.62 -8.85 -14.57
C LEU A 92 -3.54 -7.99 -13.90
N ALA A 93 -3.81 -6.69 -13.69
CA ALA A 93 -2.84 -5.79 -13.06
C ALA A 93 -2.48 -6.23 -11.63
N VAL A 94 -3.48 -6.62 -10.84
CA VAL A 94 -3.24 -7.14 -9.48
C VAL A 94 -2.45 -8.46 -9.54
N GLY A 95 -2.85 -9.39 -10.41
CA GLY A 95 -2.15 -10.66 -10.57
C GLY A 95 -0.68 -10.49 -10.96
N ILE A 96 -0.39 -9.60 -11.92
CA ILE A 96 0.97 -9.28 -12.36
C ILE A 96 1.74 -8.56 -11.25
N GLY A 97 1.12 -7.62 -10.54
CA GLY A 97 1.76 -6.93 -9.42
C GLY A 97 2.20 -7.90 -8.32
N ILE A 98 1.34 -8.84 -7.95
CA ILE A 98 1.66 -9.90 -6.98
C ILE A 98 2.77 -10.81 -7.52
N PHE A 99 2.66 -11.25 -8.77
CA PHE A 99 3.69 -12.07 -9.42
C PHE A 99 5.07 -11.40 -9.36
N LEU A 100 5.18 -10.12 -9.72
CA LEU A 100 6.43 -9.39 -9.69
C LEU A 100 6.97 -9.21 -8.26
N MET A 101 6.10 -8.92 -7.30
CA MET A 101 6.50 -8.83 -5.89
C MET A 101 7.12 -10.13 -5.35
N ILE A 102 6.62 -11.29 -5.80
CA ILE A 102 7.15 -12.60 -5.44
C ILE A 102 8.50 -12.85 -6.14
N ILE A 103 8.56 -12.63 -7.46
CA ILE A 103 9.77 -12.86 -8.26
C ILE A 103 10.95 -12.01 -7.79
N PHE A 104 10.71 -10.77 -7.36
CA PHE A 104 11.75 -9.86 -6.89
C PHE A 104 12.03 -9.95 -5.38
N ASP A 105 11.36 -10.84 -4.65
CA ASP A 105 11.50 -10.96 -3.18
C ASP A 105 11.29 -9.61 -2.46
N ILE A 106 10.20 -8.94 -2.83
CA ILE A 106 9.79 -7.61 -2.30
C ILE A 106 8.31 -7.63 -1.89
N THR A 107 7.81 -8.78 -1.47
CA THR A 107 6.38 -8.95 -1.17
C THR A 107 5.96 -8.10 0.02
N HIS A 108 5.08 -7.14 -0.25
CA HIS A 108 4.37 -6.36 0.74
C HIS A 108 2.87 -6.44 0.44
N PRO A 109 2.11 -7.34 1.11
CA PRO A 109 0.71 -7.59 0.78
C PRO A 109 -0.18 -6.34 0.67
N PRO A 110 -0.01 -5.29 1.51
CA PRO A 110 -0.73 -4.02 1.34
C PRO A 110 -0.61 -3.40 -0.05
N ALA A 111 0.57 -3.49 -0.67
CA ALA A 111 0.84 -2.92 -1.99
C ALA A 111 0.04 -3.58 -3.12
N GLY A 112 -0.50 -4.79 -2.91
CA GLY A 112 -1.38 -5.46 -3.88
C GLY A 112 -2.66 -4.68 -4.20
N GLY A 113 -3.07 -3.73 -3.36
CA GLY A 113 -4.21 -2.85 -3.61
C GLY A 113 -3.92 -1.67 -4.56
N ASN A 114 -2.64 -1.34 -4.79
CA ASN A 114 -2.26 -0.17 -5.60
C ASN A 114 -2.81 -0.23 -7.04
N PRO A 115 -2.69 -1.35 -7.80
CA PRO A 115 -3.20 -1.39 -9.17
C PRO A 115 -4.70 -1.14 -9.27
N ILE A 116 -5.46 -1.56 -8.25
CA ILE A 116 -6.92 -1.38 -8.18
C ILE A 116 -7.24 0.12 -8.14
N ILE A 117 -6.66 0.85 -7.18
CA ILE A 117 -6.96 2.27 -7.02
C ILE A 117 -6.40 3.10 -8.17
N VAL A 118 -5.24 2.73 -8.71
CA VAL A 118 -4.64 3.41 -9.87
C VAL A 118 -5.56 3.38 -11.07
N ILE A 119 -6.10 2.20 -11.38
CA ILE A 119 -6.99 2.01 -12.53
C ILE A 119 -8.36 2.64 -12.28
N ILE A 120 -8.94 2.50 -11.08
CA ILE A 120 -10.26 3.07 -10.76
C ILE A 120 -10.23 4.61 -10.78
N ALA A 121 -9.18 5.21 -10.21
CA ALA A 121 -9.04 6.66 -10.15
C ALA A 121 -8.40 7.25 -11.43
N SER A 122 -8.12 6.43 -12.45
CA SER A 122 -7.50 6.85 -13.71
C SER A 122 -6.25 7.71 -13.51
N THR A 123 -5.46 7.39 -12.49
CA THR A 123 -4.28 8.17 -12.09
C THR A 123 -3.03 7.62 -12.78
N SER A 124 -2.16 8.51 -13.23
CA SER A 124 -0.92 8.16 -13.91
C SER A 124 0.28 8.47 -12.98
N TYR A 125 1.21 9.31 -13.42
CA TYR A 125 2.46 9.61 -12.69
C TYR A 125 2.25 10.25 -11.31
N GLU A 126 1.09 10.86 -11.02
CA GLU A 126 0.77 11.45 -9.72
C GLU A 126 0.68 10.42 -8.58
N TYR A 127 0.64 9.13 -8.91
CA TYR A 127 0.58 8.03 -7.95
C TYR A 127 1.96 7.42 -7.61
N LEU A 128 3.03 7.82 -8.30
CA LEU A 128 4.41 7.41 -8.00
C LEU A 128 5.03 8.29 -6.93
#